data_AF-A0A2N5L074-F1
#
_entry.id   AF-A0A2N5L074-F1
#
_cell.length_a   1.000
_cell.length_b   1.000
_cell.length_c   1.000
_cell.angle_alpha   90.00
_cell.angle_beta   90.00
_cell.angle_gamma   90.00
#
_symmetry.space_group_name_H-M   'P 1'
#
loop_
_entity.id
_entity.type
_entity.pdbx_description
1 polymer ?
#
loop_
_entity_poly.entity_id
_entity_poly.type
_entity_poly.pdbx_seq_one_letter_code
_entity_poly.pdbx_strand_id
1 'polypeptide(L)' 'MINFIAKKYQNKYQILQVGTGDSPLTIPFYEKCGFKRSGKIKDFFVKNYDHPIFEAGHQLLDMIYLSKRLN' A
#
# COMPACT_ATOMS: atom_id res chain seq x y z
N MET A 1 -14.05 -4.84 3.84
CA MET A 1 -13.04 -4.59 4.90
C MET A 1 -12.57 -3.14 4.95
N ILE A 2 -11.87 -2.61 3.93
CA ILE A 2 -11.28 -1.26 3.96
C ILE A 2 -12.28 -0.13 4.31
N ASN A 3 -13.49 -0.17 3.75
CA ASN A 3 -14.54 0.82 4.06
C ASN A 3 -14.96 0.80 5.54
N PHE A 4 -14.95 -0.38 6.18
CA PHE A 4 -15.25 -0.49 7.60
C PHE A 4 -14.17 0.20 8.45
N ILE A 5 -12.89 -0.02 8.12
CA ILE A 5 -11.76 0.63 8.80
C ILE A 5 -11.82 2.16 8.61
N ALA A 6 -12.01 2.61 7.36
CA ALA A 6 -12.15 4.03 7.05
C ALA A 6 -13.26 4.68 7.88
N LYS A 7 -14.47 4.11 7.88
CA LYS A 7 -15.62 4.63 8.64
C LYS A 7 -15.36 4.63 10.15
N LYS A 8 -14.75 3.56 10.69
CA LYS A 8 -14.47 3.44 12.13
C LYS A 8 -13.54 4.54 12.65
N TYR A 9 -12.61 5.00 11.81
CA TYR A 9 -11.53 5.90 12.22
C TYR A 9 -11.62 7.32 11.66
N GLN A 10 -12.66 7.63 10.87
CA GLN A 10 -12.77 8.90 10.15
C GLN A 10 -12.79 10.14 11.07
N ASN A 11 -13.35 10.01 12.27
CA ASN A 11 -13.39 11.11 13.26
C ASN A 11 -12.14 11.20 14.14
N LYS A 12 -11.16 10.31 13.97
CA LYS A 12 -9.95 10.23 14.80
C LYS A 12 -8.68 10.58 14.03
N TYR A 13 -8.66 10.27 12.74
CA TYR A 13 -7.49 10.47 11.88
C TYR A 13 -7.91 11.07 10.55
N GLN A 14 -7.04 11.87 9.95
CA GLN A 14 -7.32 12.51 8.66
C GLN A 14 -6.93 11.63 7.46
N ILE A 15 -6.03 10.67 7.65
CA ILE A 15 -5.41 9.89 6.58
C ILE A 15 -5.30 8.43 7.01
N LEU A 16 -5.70 7.51 6.12
CA LEU A 16 -5.23 6.13 6.14
C LEU A 16 -4.08 6.00 5.15
N GLN A 17 -3.01 5.31 5.56
CA GLN A 17 -1.86 5.02 4.72
C GLN A 17 -1.62 3.51 4.68
N VAL A 18 -1.18 3.01 3.53
CA VAL A 18 -0.76 1.63 3.32
C VAL A 18 0.58 1.61 2.61
N GLY A 19 1.50 0.76 3.07
CA GLY A 19 2.73 0.39 2.36
C GLY A 19 2.56 -1.02 1.77
N THR A 20 2.82 -1.18 0.48
CA THR A 20 2.71 -2.47 -0.21
C THR A 20 3.82 -2.62 -1.26
N GLY A 21 4.03 -3.82 -1.80
CA GLY A 21 4.92 -4.01 -2.94
C GLY A 21 4.40 -3.31 -4.19
N ASP A 22 5.31 -2.87 -5.06
CA ASP A 22 4.95 -2.39 -6.40
C ASP A 22 4.50 -3.57 -7.27
N SER A 23 3.27 -4.03 -7.05
CA SER A 23 2.73 -5.25 -7.64
C SER A 23 1.50 -4.93 -8.48
N PRO A 24 1.35 -5.59 -9.65
CA PRO A 24 0.22 -5.36 -10.54
C PRO A 24 -1.12 -5.81 -9.93
N LEU A 25 -1.11 -6.57 -8.83
CA LEU A 25 -2.31 -7.03 -8.15
C LEU A 25 -2.73 -6.11 -6.99
N THR A 26 -1.76 -5.66 -6.19
CA THR A 26 -2.04 -4.94 -4.93
C THR A 26 -2.32 -3.46 -5.17
N ILE A 27 -1.58 -2.81 -6.08
CA ILE A 27 -1.76 -1.39 -6.40
C ILE A 27 -3.19 -1.11 -6.89
N PRO A 28 -3.72 -1.81 -7.91
CA PRO A 28 -5.06 -1.53 -8.42
C PRO A 28 -6.16 -1.81 -7.39
N PHE A 29 -5.94 -2.75 -6.46
CA PHE A 29 -6.87 -3.01 -5.37
C PHE A 29 -7.04 -1.79 -4.45
N TYR A 30 -5.92 -1.19 -4.00
CA TYR A 30 -5.97 -0.03 -3.12
C TYR A 30 -6.48 1.22 -3.86
N GLU A 31 -6.11 1.39 -5.13
CA GLU A 31 -6.63 2.47 -5.97
C GLU A 31 -8.15 2.38 -6.13
N LYS A 32 -8.70 1.18 -6.38
CA LYS A 32 -10.16 0.93 -6.40
C LYS A 32 -10.82 1.23 -5.05
N CYS A 33 -10.10 1.09 -3.94
CA CYS A 33 -10.59 1.48 -2.62
C CYS A 33 -10.49 2.99 -2.34
N GLY A 34 -10.01 3.79 -3.30
CA GLY A 34 -9.89 5.25 -3.21
C GLY A 34 -8.57 5.73 -2.59
N PHE A 35 -7.56 4.88 -2.48
CA PHE A 35 -6.21 5.31 -2.14
C PHE A 35 -5.49 5.88 -3.36
N LYS A 36 -4.53 6.76 -3.13
CA LYS A 36 -3.67 7.34 -4.16
C LYS A 36 -2.22 7.17 -3.74
N ARG A 37 -1.34 6.84 -4.70
CA ARG A 37 0.11 6.80 -4.48
C ARG A 37 0.59 8.11 -3.85
N SER A 38 1.39 8.01 -2.81
CA SER A 38 1.87 9.14 -2.00
C SER A 38 3.36 9.09 -1.70
N GLY A 39 4.03 7.97 -1.95
CA GLY A 39 5.47 7.86 -1.77
C GLY A 39 6.02 6.50 -2.19
N LYS A 40 7.35 6.39 -2.15
CA LYS A 40 8.07 5.16 -2.47
C LYS A 40 9.31 5.04 -1.60
N ILE A 41 9.57 3.84 -1.09
CA ILE A 41 10.86 3.45 -0.53
C ILE A 41 11.54 2.52 -1.51
N LYS A 42 12.65 2.97 -2.08
CA LYS A 42 13.42 2.20 -3.04
C LYS A 42 14.16 1.03 -2.38
N ASP A 43 14.11 -0.13 -3.02
CA ASP A 43 14.80 -1.37 -2.62
C ASP A 43 14.38 -1.87 -1.23
N PHE A 44 13.18 -1.52 -0.76
CA PHE A 44 12.69 -1.91 0.57
C PHE A 44 12.74 -3.43 0.76
N PHE A 45 12.25 -4.20 -0.19
CA PHE A 45 12.12 -5.65 0.00
C PHE A 45 13.49 -6.35 0.00
N VAL A 46 14.40 -5.98 -0.90
CA VAL A 46 15.75 -6.58 -0.95
C VAL A 46 16.65 -6.15 0.20
N LYS A 47 16.34 -5.03 0.88
CA LYS A 47 17.08 -4.57 2.07
C LYS A 47 16.56 -5.16 3.38
N ASN A 48 15.28 -5.53 3.43
CA ASN A 48 14.62 -5.95 4.68
C ASN A 48 14.33 -7.45 4.74
N TYR A 49 14.47 -8.18 3.62
CA TYR A 49 14.26 -9.64 3.56
C TYR A 49 15.50 -10.30 2.97
N ASP A 50 15.85 -11.47 3.51
CA ASP A 50 17.04 -12.25 3.14
C ASP A 50 16.86 -13.09 1.87
N HIS A 51 15.64 -13.14 1.32
CA HIS A 51 15.32 -13.80 0.07
C HIS A 51 14.39 -12.95 -0.81
N PRO A 52 14.46 -13.09 -2.14
CA PRO A 52 13.54 -12.43 -3.07
C PRO A 52 12.08 -12.79 -2.80
N ILE A 53 11.20 -11.79 -2.81
CA ILE A 53 9.75 -11.96 -2.71
C ILE A 53 9.13 -11.72 -4.08
N PHE A 54 8.24 -12.62 -4.52
CA PHE A 54 7.54 -12.54 -5.79
C PHE A 54 6.03 -12.55 -5.62
N GLU A 55 5.32 -11.71 -6.37
CA GLU A 55 3.86 -11.75 -6.51
C GLU A 55 3.50 -11.77 -8.00
N ALA A 56 2.67 -12.74 -8.41
CA ALA A 56 2.27 -12.92 -9.82
C ALA A 56 3.46 -12.96 -10.80
N GLY A 57 4.60 -13.52 -10.37
CA GLY A 57 5.83 -13.57 -11.15
C GLY A 57 6.65 -12.27 -11.17
N HIS A 58 6.22 -11.21 -10.48
CA HIS A 58 6.96 -9.96 -10.34
C HIS A 58 7.74 -9.94 -9.03
N GLN A 59 9.05 -9.71 -9.11
CA GLN A 59 9.88 -9.54 -7.91
C GLN A 59 9.57 -8.19 -7.25
N LEU A 60 9.23 -8.20 -5.97
CA LEU A 60 9.05 -6.98 -5.21
C LEU A 60 10.42 -6.43 -4.83
N LEU A 61 10.70 -5.21 -5.26
CA LEU A 61 11.93 -4.47 -4.91
C LEU A 61 11.58 -3.26 -4.04
N ASP A 62 10.69 -2.41 -4.56
CA ASP A 62 10.28 -1.16 -3.94
C ASP A 62 9.01 -1.36 -3.09
N MET A 63 8.89 -0.60 -2.00
CA MET A 63 7.62 -0.42 -1.29
C MET A 63 6.96 0.87 -1.76
N ILE A 64 5.70 0.79 -2.17
CA ILE A 64 4.86 1.92 -2.56
C ILE A 64 3.96 2.28 -1.38
N TYR A 65 3.97 3.56 -1.01
CA TYR A 65 2.95 4.13 -0.13
C TYR A 65 1.77 4.65 -0.94
N LEU A 66 0.57 4.30 -0.48
CA LEU A 66 -0.66 4.93 -0.91
C LEU A 66 -1.39 5.50 0.31
N SER A 67 -2.14 6.58 0.10
CA SER A 67 -2.92 7.25 1.14
C SER A 67 -4.33 7.57 0.69
N LYS A 68 -5.26 7.59 1.64
CA LYS A 68 -6.65 7.98 1.47
C LYS A 68 -7.02 8.96 2.57
N ARG A 69 -7.51 10.17 2.20
CA ARG A 69 -8.11 11.07 3.19
C ARG A 69 -9.40 10.46 3.73
N LEU A 70 -9.57 10.56 5.05
CA LEU A 70 -10.82 10.26 5.73
C LEU A 70 -11.64 11.54 5.85
N ASN A 71 -12.97 11.41 5.76
CA ASN A 71 -13.92 12.51 5.84
C ASN A 71 -14.51 12.66 7.24
#